data_AF-A0A447T4Z7-F1
#
_entry.id   AF-A0A447T4Z7-F1
#
_cell.length_a   1.000
_cell.length_b   1.000
_cell.length_c   1.000
_cell.angle_alpha   90.00
_cell.angle_beta   90.00
_cell.angle_gamma   90.00
#
_symmetry.space_group_name_H-M   'P 1'
#
loop_
_entity.id
_entity.type
_entity.pdbx_description
1 polymer ?
#
loop_
_entity_poly.entity_id
_entity_poly.type
_entity_poly.pdbx_seq_one_letter_code
_entity_poly.pdbx_strand_id
1 'polypeptide(L)'
;MGDDYRKGLDAYKQAGADFKVGDKQVAGMDRPPTELLTQASELLAKRAKANAAAAESSADSALWRVGVAMAAGTVLGLGFFLYYVNATIIRRAREVVANLTRLADGDFTRPFQPGRMDEIGRIAACSETVRTHLGALIGELLNAARQVGGTSQELGRSAQALAQGAETQNDAIAGNAASLEEMATSVDTIADQTARISDDSRHSAQKTATAWTRWRGCAARRKP
;
A
#
# COMPACT_ATOMS: atom_id res chain seq x y z
N MET A 1 27.86 -91.06 -42.12
CA MET A 1 26.41 -91.32 -42.19
C MET A 1 25.99 -91.77 -43.58
N GLY A 2 26.11 -90.96 -44.64
CA GLY A 2 25.65 -91.36 -45.98
C GLY A 2 26.25 -92.66 -46.55
N ASP A 3 27.52 -92.96 -46.26
CA ASP A 3 28.18 -94.14 -46.81
C ASP A 3 27.80 -95.46 -46.11
N ASP A 4 27.37 -95.40 -44.85
CA ASP A 4 26.91 -96.57 -44.10
C ASP A 4 25.47 -96.94 -44.45
N TYR A 5 24.61 -95.93 -44.68
CA TYR A 5 23.27 -96.14 -45.26
C TYR A 5 23.36 -96.69 -46.70
N ARG A 6 24.36 -96.28 -47.48
CA ARG A 6 24.64 -96.84 -48.81
C ARG A 6 25.08 -98.30 -48.74
N LYS A 7 25.97 -98.66 -47.81
CA LYS A 7 26.37 -100.05 -47.58
C LYS A 7 25.21 -100.93 -47.12
N GLY A 8 24.33 -100.43 -46.25
CA GLY A 8 23.10 -101.13 -45.86
C GLY A 8 22.14 -101.33 -47.04
N LEU A 9 21.98 -100.31 -47.90
CA LEU A 9 21.18 -100.38 -49.12
C LEU A 9 21.76 -101.35 -50.16
N ASP A 10 23.08 -101.35 -50.33
CA ASP A 10 23.78 -102.26 -51.25
C ASP A 10 23.71 -103.71 -50.75
N ALA A 11 23.84 -103.94 -49.43
CA ALA A 11 23.62 -105.24 -48.81
C ALA A 11 22.15 -105.72 -48.98
N TYR A 12 21.17 -104.83 -48.85
CA TYR A 12 19.76 -105.11 -49.12
C TYR A 12 19.49 -105.49 -50.59
N LYS A 13 20.11 -104.77 -51.54
CA LYS A 13 20.00 -105.05 -52.98
C LYS A 13 20.66 -106.37 -53.37
N GLN A 14 21.82 -106.69 -52.79
CA GLN A 14 22.55 -107.94 -53.07
C GLN A 14 21.87 -109.16 -52.44
N ALA A 15 21.16 -108.99 -51.33
CA ALA A 15 20.38 -110.06 -50.69
C ALA A 15 18.98 -110.27 -51.31
N GLY A 16 18.67 -109.65 -52.46
CA GLY A 16 17.41 -109.87 -53.17
C GLY A 16 16.18 -109.22 -52.52
N ALA A 17 16.34 -108.06 -51.88
CA ALA A 17 15.31 -107.33 -51.15
C ALA A 17 14.89 -107.94 -49.79
N ASP A 18 15.76 -108.72 -49.14
CA ASP A 18 15.56 -109.12 -47.74
C ASP A 18 15.83 -107.95 -46.78
N PHE A 19 14.74 -107.38 -46.26
CA PHE A 19 14.77 -106.24 -45.34
C PHE A 19 15.50 -106.55 -44.02
N LYS A 20 15.60 -107.82 -43.58
CA LYS A 20 16.24 -108.18 -42.31
C LYS A 20 17.76 -108.01 -42.35
N VAL A 21 18.38 -108.19 -43.52
CA VAL A 21 19.85 -108.05 -43.70
C VAL A 21 20.25 -106.58 -43.72
N GLY A 22 19.48 -105.74 -44.40
CA GLY A 22 19.66 -104.28 -44.38
C GLY A 22 19.41 -103.69 -42.99
N ASP A 23 18.35 -104.13 -42.30
CA ASP A 23 17.97 -103.67 -40.96
C ASP A 23 19.05 -103.99 -39.91
N LYS A 24 19.62 -105.20 -39.93
CA LYS A 24 20.70 -105.60 -39.00
C LYS A 24 21.97 -104.76 -39.16
N GLN A 25 22.26 -104.26 -40.37
CA GLN A 25 23.46 -103.48 -40.67
C GLN A 25 23.37 -102.03 -40.18
N VAL A 26 22.14 -101.50 -40.02
CA VAL A 26 21.87 -100.11 -39.63
C VAL A 26 21.31 -100.02 -38.19
N ALA A 27 20.88 -101.15 -37.61
CA ALA A 27 20.37 -101.26 -36.25
C ALA A 27 21.36 -100.67 -35.21
N GLY A 28 20.90 -99.63 -34.50
CA GLY A 28 21.67 -98.97 -33.43
C GLY A 28 22.42 -97.71 -33.84
N MET A 29 22.53 -97.39 -35.15
CA MET A 29 23.11 -96.11 -35.60
C MET A 29 22.29 -94.89 -35.18
N ASP A 30 20.98 -95.06 -34.92
CA ASP A 30 20.09 -93.99 -34.50
C ASP A 30 20.21 -93.63 -33.01
N ARG A 31 20.84 -94.47 -32.18
CA ARG A 31 20.94 -94.24 -30.73
C ARG A 31 21.79 -93.01 -30.38
N PRO A 32 23.05 -92.87 -30.84
CA PRO A 32 23.86 -91.69 -30.52
C PRO A 32 23.29 -90.36 -31.05
N PRO A 33 22.76 -90.28 -32.29
CA PRO A 33 22.08 -89.08 -32.78
C PRO A 33 20.82 -88.75 -31.98
N THR A 34 20.02 -89.76 -31.60
CA THR A 34 18.82 -89.54 -30.78
C THR A 34 19.20 -89.07 -29.37
N GLU A 35 20.26 -89.60 -28.77
CA GLU A 35 20.77 -89.12 -27.47
C GLU A 35 21.26 -87.67 -27.54
N LEU A 36 21.94 -87.28 -28.61
CA LEU A 36 22.36 -85.89 -28.83
C LEU A 36 21.16 -84.96 -29.04
N LEU A 37 20.13 -85.42 -29.76
CA LEU A 37 18.88 -84.67 -29.94
C LEU A 37 18.12 -84.54 -28.60
N THR A 38 18.06 -85.60 -27.80
CA THR A 38 17.47 -85.56 -26.45
C THR A 38 18.23 -84.59 -25.55
N GLN A 39 19.57 -84.66 -25.49
CA GLN A 39 20.39 -83.71 -24.73
C GLN A 39 20.23 -82.27 -25.21
N ALA A 40 20.18 -82.06 -26.53
CA ALA A 40 19.93 -80.74 -27.10
C ALA A 40 18.54 -80.21 -26.72
N SER A 41 17.50 -81.05 -26.78
CA SER A 41 16.14 -80.68 -26.37
C SER A 41 16.04 -80.34 -24.88
N GLU A 42 16.72 -81.10 -24.01
CA GLU A 42 16.76 -80.83 -22.57
C GLU A 42 17.52 -79.54 -22.25
N LEU A 43 18.64 -79.29 -22.93
CA LEU A 43 19.42 -78.06 -22.76
C LEU A 43 18.63 -76.85 -23.25
N LEU A 44 17.94 -76.96 -24.40
CA LEU A 44 17.05 -75.92 -24.91
C LEU A 44 15.89 -75.67 -23.94
N ALA A 45 15.26 -76.71 -23.40
CA ALA A 45 14.21 -76.58 -22.39
C ALA A 45 14.71 -75.92 -21.10
N LYS A 46 15.92 -76.26 -20.65
CA LYS A 46 16.57 -75.65 -19.47
C LYS A 46 16.91 -74.18 -19.71
N ARG A 47 17.46 -73.84 -20.88
CA ARG A 47 17.73 -72.45 -21.27
C ARG A 47 16.45 -71.64 -21.45
N ALA A 48 15.40 -72.21 -22.04
CA ALA A 48 14.11 -71.56 -22.16
C ALA A 48 13.52 -71.20 -20.78
N LYS A 49 13.57 -72.14 -19.81
CA LYS A 49 13.15 -71.87 -18.42
C LYS A 49 14.01 -70.82 -17.72
N ALA A 50 15.34 -70.91 -17.85
CA ALA A 50 16.25 -69.93 -17.26
C ALA A 50 16.08 -68.53 -17.85
N ASN A 51 15.89 -68.43 -19.16
CA ASN A 51 15.62 -67.16 -19.85
C ASN A 51 14.25 -66.60 -19.45
N ALA A 52 13.22 -67.43 -19.31
CA ALA A 52 11.90 -67.00 -18.84
C ALA A 52 11.98 -66.43 -17.40
N ALA A 53 12.64 -67.14 -16.48
CA ALA A 53 12.83 -66.68 -15.10
C ALA A 53 13.69 -65.39 -15.02
N ALA A 54 14.74 -65.29 -15.85
CA ALA A 54 15.57 -64.09 -15.93
C ALA A 54 14.79 -62.89 -16.52
N ALA A 55 13.91 -63.13 -17.50
CA ALA A 55 13.04 -62.12 -18.08
C ALA A 55 12.02 -61.60 -17.06
N GLU A 56 11.42 -62.49 -16.26
CA GLU A 56 10.48 -62.13 -15.19
C GLU A 56 11.16 -61.29 -14.09
N SER A 57 12.31 -61.73 -13.58
CA SER A 57 13.07 -60.98 -12.57
C SER A 57 13.57 -59.62 -13.09
N SER A 58 13.96 -59.55 -14.36
CA SER A 58 14.35 -58.31 -15.01
C SER A 58 13.17 -57.36 -15.19
N ALA A 59 11.97 -57.89 -15.47
CA ALA A 59 10.74 -57.12 -15.56
C ALA A 59 10.37 -56.51 -14.20
N ASP A 60 10.38 -57.28 -13.12
CA ASP A 60 10.10 -56.76 -11.77
C ASP A 60 11.10 -55.68 -11.33
N SER A 61 12.40 -55.93 -11.56
CA SER A 61 13.45 -54.96 -11.24
C SER A 61 13.39 -53.70 -12.11
N ALA A 62 12.89 -53.81 -13.34
CA ALA A 62 12.64 -52.66 -14.21
C ALA A 62 11.41 -51.87 -13.74
N LEU A 63 10.30 -52.55 -13.41
CA LEU A 63 9.07 -51.93 -12.91
C LEU A 63 9.31 -51.18 -11.61
N TRP A 64 10.06 -51.74 -10.66
CA TRP A 64 10.43 -51.06 -9.41
C TRP A 64 11.24 -49.77 -9.68
N ARG A 65 12.26 -49.83 -10.55
CA ARG A 65 13.09 -48.66 -10.87
C ARG A 65 12.29 -47.56 -11.54
N VAL A 66 11.39 -47.90 -12.47
CA VAL A 66 10.47 -46.94 -13.10
C VAL A 66 9.54 -46.34 -12.05
N GLY A 67 8.98 -47.16 -11.15
CA GLY A 67 8.13 -46.71 -10.04
C GLY A 67 8.85 -45.72 -9.12
N VAL A 68 10.08 -46.03 -8.70
CA VAL A 68 10.90 -45.14 -7.87
C VAL A 68 11.25 -43.85 -8.60
N ALA A 69 11.63 -43.92 -9.87
CA ALA A 69 11.95 -42.73 -10.67
C ALA A 69 10.72 -41.81 -10.82
N MET A 70 9.53 -42.37 -11.08
CA MET A 70 8.27 -41.63 -11.15
C MET A 70 7.90 -41.00 -9.81
N ALA A 71 8.04 -41.73 -8.70
CA ALA A 71 7.79 -41.21 -7.36
C ALA A 71 8.74 -40.05 -7.03
N ALA A 72 10.05 -40.23 -7.29
CA ALA A 72 11.06 -39.19 -7.08
C ALA A 72 10.79 -37.94 -7.93
N GLY A 73 10.46 -38.11 -9.21
CA GLY A 73 10.09 -37.01 -10.11
C GLY A 73 8.85 -36.25 -9.63
N THR A 74 7.85 -36.96 -9.09
CA THR A 74 6.65 -36.34 -8.54
C THR A 74 6.95 -35.53 -7.28
N VAL A 75 7.75 -36.06 -6.36
CA VAL A 75 8.15 -35.35 -5.13
C VAL A 75 8.97 -34.09 -5.46
N LEU A 76 9.94 -34.19 -6.36
CA LEU A 76 10.74 -33.05 -6.80
C LEU A 76 9.89 -32.00 -7.53
N GLY A 77 8.99 -32.44 -8.41
CA GLY A 77 8.07 -31.56 -9.13
C GLY A 77 7.14 -30.80 -8.19
N LEU A 78 6.53 -31.49 -7.22
CA LEU A 78 5.69 -30.86 -6.20
C LEU A 78 6.49 -29.91 -5.31
N GLY A 79 7.70 -30.30 -4.88
CA GLY A 79 8.58 -29.44 -4.09
C GLY A 79 8.96 -28.16 -4.84
N PHE A 80 9.35 -28.29 -6.11
CA PHE A 80 9.65 -27.14 -6.96
C PHE A 80 8.43 -26.25 -7.18
N PHE A 81 7.25 -26.83 -7.45
CA PHE A 81 6.00 -26.09 -7.62
C PHE A 81 5.63 -25.28 -6.37
N LEU A 82 5.67 -25.91 -5.18
CA LEU A 82 5.39 -25.24 -3.91
C LEU A 82 6.40 -24.12 -3.62
N TYR A 83 7.69 -24.38 -3.86
CA TYR A 83 8.74 -23.37 -3.73
C TYR A 83 8.49 -22.18 -4.66
N TYR A 84 8.17 -22.45 -5.93
CA TYR A 84 7.90 -21.42 -6.92
C TYR A 84 6.71 -20.56 -6.53
N VAL A 85 5.57 -21.18 -6.17
CA VAL A 85 4.35 -20.47 -5.72
C VAL A 85 4.63 -19.63 -4.47
N ASN A 86 5.38 -20.16 -3.50
CA ASN A 86 5.71 -19.42 -2.29
C ASN A 86 6.58 -18.20 -2.59
N ALA A 87 7.63 -18.39 -3.38
CA ALA A 87 8.60 -17.34 -3.71
C ALA A 87 8.06 -16.24 -4.62
N THR A 88 7.12 -16.57 -5.51
CA THR A 88 6.53 -15.61 -6.46
C THR A 88 5.21 -15.00 -6.00
N ILE A 89 4.29 -15.78 -5.42
CA ILE A 89 2.96 -15.29 -5.06
C ILE A 89 2.91 -14.92 -3.59
N ILE A 90 3.16 -15.88 -2.68
CA ILE A 90 2.94 -15.69 -1.23
C ILE A 90 3.84 -14.60 -0.67
N ARG A 91 5.13 -14.63 -1.01
CA ARG A 91 6.08 -13.62 -0.53
C ARG A 91 5.69 -12.20 -0.97
N ARG A 92 5.28 -12.02 -2.23
CA ARG A 92 4.87 -10.71 -2.76
C ARG A 92 3.56 -10.22 -2.17
N ALA A 93 2.59 -11.10 -2.01
CA ALA A 93 1.35 -10.78 -1.31
C ALA A 93 1.63 -10.30 0.13
N ARG A 94 2.54 -10.96 0.86
CA ARG A 94 2.95 -10.52 2.20
C ARG A 94 3.66 -9.16 2.19
N GLU A 95 4.50 -8.88 1.19
CA GLU A 95 5.14 -7.56 1.04
C GLU A 95 4.10 -6.45 0.83
N VAL A 96 3.10 -6.67 -0.03
CA VAL A 96 2.01 -5.70 -0.24
C VAL A 96 1.21 -5.49 1.03
N VAL A 97 0.83 -6.56 1.73
CA VAL A 97 0.12 -6.47 3.02
C VAL A 97 0.95 -5.70 4.05
N ALA A 98 2.23 -6.01 4.21
CA ALA A 98 3.11 -5.32 5.15
C ALA A 98 3.24 -3.82 4.84
N ASN A 99 3.33 -3.45 3.56
CA ASN A 99 3.37 -2.05 3.15
C ASN A 99 2.02 -1.35 3.37
N LEU A 100 0.89 -2.04 3.16
CA LEU A 100 -0.44 -1.53 3.47
C LEU A 100 -0.66 -1.34 4.97
N THR A 101 -0.16 -2.25 5.81
CA THR A 101 -0.20 -2.08 7.28
C THR A 101 0.57 -0.83 7.69
N ARG A 102 1.77 -0.62 7.13
CA ARG A 102 2.56 0.60 7.41
C ARG A 102 1.86 1.87 6.93
N LEU A 103 1.21 1.81 5.76
CA LEU A 103 0.37 2.90 5.26
C LEU A 103 -0.78 3.21 6.25
N ALA A 104 -1.43 2.18 6.78
CA ALA A 104 -2.49 2.32 7.77
C ALA A 104 -1.98 2.90 9.12
N ASP A 105 -0.74 2.59 9.49
CA ASP A 105 -0.05 3.17 10.66
C ASP A 105 0.43 4.63 10.41
N GLY A 106 0.17 5.19 9.22
CA GLY A 106 0.53 6.56 8.85
C GLY A 106 1.95 6.72 8.31
N ASP A 107 2.65 5.62 8.01
CA ASP A 107 3.98 5.66 7.39
C ASP A 107 3.87 5.68 5.85
N PHE A 108 3.87 6.89 5.30
CA PHE A 108 3.84 7.13 3.85
C PHE A 108 5.24 7.11 3.20
N THR A 109 6.31 6.77 3.92
CA THR A 109 7.70 6.98 3.45
C THR A 109 8.15 5.95 2.41
N ARG A 110 7.52 4.78 2.34
CA ARG A 110 7.91 3.73 1.38
C ARG A 110 6.91 3.58 0.24
N PRO A 111 7.38 3.64 -1.02
CA PRO A 111 6.52 3.42 -2.17
C PRO A 111 6.21 1.94 -2.37
N PHE A 112 5.04 1.66 -2.95
CA PHE A 112 4.70 0.34 -3.47
C PHE A 112 5.36 0.16 -4.85
N GLN A 113 6.10 -0.93 -5.04
CA GLN A 113 6.76 -1.23 -6.32
C GLN A 113 5.91 -2.21 -7.14
N PRO A 114 5.29 -1.77 -8.26
CA PRO A 114 4.59 -2.68 -9.16
C PRO A 114 5.61 -3.49 -9.98
N GLY A 115 6.01 -4.65 -9.45
CA GLY A 115 7.03 -5.49 -10.09
C GLY A 115 6.55 -6.36 -11.24
N ARG A 116 5.26 -6.74 -11.28
CA ARG A 116 4.72 -7.69 -12.26
C ARG A 116 3.34 -7.24 -12.76
N MET A 117 3.00 -7.56 -14.01
CA MET A 117 1.70 -7.25 -14.60
C MET A 117 0.65 -8.32 -14.29
N ASP A 118 0.52 -8.66 -13.00
CA ASP A 118 -0.51 -9.56 -12.48
C ASP A 118 -1.44 -8.80 -11.50
N GLU A 119 -2.43 -9.49 -10.94
CA GLU A 119 -3.38 -8.91 -9.99
C GLU A 119 -2.68 -8.31 -8.77
N ILE A 120 -1.60 -8.93 -8.28
CA ILE A 120 -0.84 -8.44 -7.12
C ILE A 120 -0.11 -7.14 -7.47
N GLY A 121 0.50 -7.06 -8.65
CA GLY A 121 1.11 -5.82 -9.14
C GLY A 121 0.09 -4.71 -9.41
N ARG A 122 -1.11 -5.04 -9.88
CA ARG A 122 -2.21 -4.07 -10.01
C ARG A 122 -2.66 -3.53 -8.65
N ILE A 123 -2.80 -4.40 -7.64
CA ILE A 123 -3.11 -3.97 -6.28
C ILE A 123 -2.00 -3.04 -5.76
N ALA A 124 -0.72 -3.42 -5.93
CA ALA A 124 0.40 -2.58 -5.52
C ALA A 124 0.40 -1.21 -6.21
N ALA A 125 0.10 -1.15 -7.50
CA ALA A 125 -0.02 0.11 -8.24
C ALA A 125 -1.18 0.98 -7.73
N CYS A 126 -2.35 0.40 -7.51
CA CYS A 126 -3.48 1.13 -6.92
C CYS A 126 -3.17 1.63 -5.50
N SER A 127 -2.51 0.81 -4.68
CA SER A 127 -2.06 1.22 -3.34
C SER A 127 -1.04 2.36 -3.38
N GLU A 128 -0.16 2.40 -4.39
CA GLU A 128 0.77 3.52 -4.59
C GLU A 128 0.04 4.83 -4.90
N THR A 129 -0.98 4.77 -5.75
CA THR A 129 -1.83 5.94 -6.04
C THR A 129 -2.52 6.44 -4.77
N VAL A 130 -3.07 5.52 -3.96
CA VAL A 130 -3.69 5.87 -2.67
C VAL A 130 -2.68 6.50 -1.71
N ARG A 131 -1.48 5.92 -1.57
CA ARG A 131 -0.39 6.47 -0.74
C ARG A 131 -0.04 7.89 -1.17
N THR A 132 0.10 8.11 -2.48
CA THR A 132 0.49 9.41 -3.03
C THR A 132 -0.58 10.47 -2.82
N HIS A 133 -1.85 10.14 -3.09
CA HIS A 133 -2.97 11.06 -2.89
C HIS A 133 -3.17 11.40 -1.41
N LEU A 134 -3.12 10.41 -0.51
CA LEU A 134 -3.20 10.66 0.93
C LEU A 134 -2.03 11.53 1.41
N GLY A 135 -0.81 11.27 0.94
CA GLY A 135 0.35 12.11 1.25
C GLY A 135 0.18 13.56 0.80
N ALA A 136 -0.37 13.78 -0.41
CA ALA A 136 -0.68 15.12 -0.92
C ALA A 136 -1.75 15.82 -0.08
N LEU A 137 -2.85 15.13 0.25
CA LEU A 137 -3.93 15.66 1.09
C LEU A 137 -3.43 16.06 2.48
N ILE A 138 -2.56 15.24 3.09
CA ILE A 138 -1.93 15.58 4.37
C ILE A 138 -1.05 16.83 4.22
N GLY A 139 -0.27 16.93 3.14
CA GLY A 139 0.53 18.12 2.83
C GLY A 139 -0.31 19.39 2.71
N GLU A 140 -1.42 19.32 1.98
CA GLU A 140 -2.40 20.41 1.86
C GLU A 140 -3.01 20.78 3.22
N LEU A 141 -3.39 19.79 4.02
CA LEU A 141 -3.94 20.01 5.36
C LEU A 141 -2.94 20.71 6.29
N LEU A 142 -1.67 20.30 6.28
CA LEU A 142 -0.61 20.97 7.05
C LEU A 142 -0.41 22.42 6.60
N ASN A 143 -0.46 22.69 5.30
CA ASN A 143 -0.36 24.05 4.77
C ASN A 143 -1.55 24.91 5.19
N ALA A 144 -2.77 24.38 5.11
CA ALA A 144 -3.97 25.06 5.59
C ALA A 144 -3.90 25.34 7.10
N ALA A 145 -3.45 24.37 7.91
CA ALA A 145 -3.28 24.55 9.34
C ALA A 145 -2.23 25.63 9.67
N ARG A 146 -1.13 25.70 8.93
CA ARG A 146 -0.12 26.77 9.06
C ARG A 146 -0.70 28.13 8.70
N GLN A 147 -1.50 28.22 7.64
CA GLN A 147 -2.14 29.45 7.23
C GLN A 147 -3.12 29.95 8.30
N VAL A 148 -3.97 29.05 8.84
CA VAL A 148 -4.87 29.36 9.95
C VAL A 148 -4.08 29.85 11.17
N GLY A 149 -3.00 29.16 11.54
CA GLY A 149 -2.14 29.57 12.65
C GLY A 149 -1.54 30.97 12.46
N GLY A 150 -1.08 31.29 11.24
CA GLY A 150 -0.59 32.62 10.88
C GLY A 150 -1.68 33.69 10.99
N THR A 151 -2.86 33.45 10.43
CA THR A 151 -4.00 34.38 10.49
C THR A 151 -4.47 34.58 11.93
N SER A 152 -4.50 33.53 12.76
CA SER A 152 -4.85 33.66 14.18
C SER A 152 -3.85 34.52 14.95
N GLN A 153 -2.55 34.42 14.63
CA GLN A 153 -1.53 35.27 15.23
C GLN A 153 -1.68 36.74 14.80
N GLU A 154 -2.01 37.00 13.54
CA GLU A 154 -2.27 38.34 13.03
C GLU A 154 -3.55 38.97 13.62
N LEU A 155 -4.60 38.16 13.79
CA LEU A 155 -5.82 38.58 14.47
C LEU A 155 -5.53 38.93 15.94
N GLY A 156 -4.71 38.14 16.63
CA GLY A 156 -4.28 38.44 18.00
C GLY A 156 -3.55 39.78 18.10
N ARG A 157 -2.65 40.07 17.15
CA ARG A 157 -1.97 41.38 17.09
C ARG A 157 -2.94 42.53 16.82
N SER A 158 -3.88 42.34 15.90
CA SER A 158 -4.90 43.34 15.56
C SER A 158 -5.82 43.63 16.75
N ALA A 159 -6.24 42.60 17.48
CA ALA A 159 -7.06 42.74 18.69
C ALA A 159 -6.32 43.52 19.78
N GLN A 160 -5.01 43.28 19.96
CA GLN A 160 -4.21 44.01 20.94
C GLN A 160 -3.99 45.48 20.54
N ALA A 161 -3.73 45.74 19.26
CA ALA A 161 -3.66 47.12 18.75
C ALA A 161 -5.00 47.85 18.93
N LEU A 162 -6.12 47.17 18.68
CA LEU A 162 -7.46 47.73 18.90
C LEU A 162 -7.71 48.04 20.38
N ALA A 163 -7.34 47.14 21.29
CA ALA A 163 -7.48 47.37 22.73
C ALA A 163 -6.67 48.60 23.19
N GLN A 164 -5.44 48.75 22.69
CA GLN A 164 -4.60 49.90 22.99
C GLN A 164 -5.15 51.21 22.38
N GLY A 165 -5.69 51.15 21.17
CA GLY A 165 -6.38 52.28 20.54
C GLY A 165 -7.64 52.70 21.31
N ALA A 166 -8.42 51.74 21.81
CA ALA A 166 -9.59 52.00 22.63
C ALA A 166 -9.23 52.64 23.98
N GLU A 167 -8.13 52.22 24.62
CA GLU A 167 -7.59 52.87 25.83
C GLU A 167 -7.22 54.34 25.54
N THR A 168 -6.49 54.58 24.45
CA THR A 168 -6.13 55.94 24.02
C THR A 168 -7.37 56.81 23.73
N GLN A 169 -8.41 56.22 23.14
CA GLN A 169 -9.67 56.91 22.85
C GLN A 169 -10.43 57.25 24.14
N ASN A 170 -10.44 56.36 25.13
CA ASN A 170 -11.05 56.63 26.43
C ASN A 170 -10.35 57.79 27.15
N ASP A 171 -9.02 57.83 27.11
CA ASP A 171 -8.25 58.95 27.68
C ASP A 171 -8.58 60.29 26.99
N ALA A 172 -8.70 60.28 25.66
CA ALA A 172 -9.11 61.45 24.90
C ALA A 172 -10.53 61.91 25.26
N ILE A 173 -11.47 60.97 25.43
CA ILE A 173 -12.84 61.27 25.87
C ILE A 173 -12.84 61.87 27.28
N ALA A 174 -12.06 61.32 28.21
CA ALA A 174 -11.94 61.84 29.56
C ALA A 174 -11.38 63.28 29.56
N GLY A 175 -10.35 63.55 28.75
CA GLY A 175 -9.82 64.92 28.58
C GLY A 175 -10.82 65.89 27.95
N ASN A 176 -11.61 65.41 26.99
CA ASN A 176 -12.64 66.23 26.34
C ASN A 176 -13.80 66.53 27.31
N ALA A 177 -14.20 65.57 28.15
CA ALA A 177 -15.18 65.78 29.21
C ALA A 177 -14.70 66.82 30.23
N ALA A 178 -13.43 66.76 30.65
CA ALA A 178 -12.84 67.77 31.53
C ALA A 178 -12.83 69.17 30.88
N SER A 179 -12.51 69.25 29.58
CA SER A 179 -12.57 70.52 28.83
C SER A 179 -13.99 71.08 28.74
N LEU A 180 -15.00 70.20 28.62
CA LEU A 180 -16.41 70.59 28.64
C LEU A 180 -16.86 71.07 30.03
N GLU A 181 -16.37 70.47 31.13
CA GLU A 181 -16.60 70.97 32.50
C GLU A 181 -15.99 72.37 32.70
N GLU A 182 -14.77 72.59 32.22
CA GLU A 182 -14.12 73.91 32.27
C GLU A 182 -14.87 74.95 31.42
N MET A 183 -15.33 74.55 30.23
CA MET A 183 -16.18 75.39 29.39
C MET A 183 -17.51 75.73 30.07
N ALA A 184 -18.18 74.77 30.69
CA ALA A 184 -19.44 75.00 31.40
C ALA A 184 -19.26 75.99 32.55
N THR A 185 -18.17 75.84 33.32
CA THR A 185 -17.78 76.78 34.39
C THR A 185 -17.51 78.18 33.85
N SER A 186 -16.83 78.27 32.71
CA SER A 186 -16.56 79.56 32.04
C SER A 186 -17.84 80.22 31.56
N VAL A 187 -18.78 79.46 30.99
CA VAL A 187 -20.10 79.98 30.56
C VAL A 187 -20.90 80.48 31.77
N ASP A 188 -20.91 79.76 32.88
CA ASP A 188 -21.57 80.19 34.12
C ASP A 188 -20.95 81.49 34.66
N THR A 189 -19.62 81.58 34.64
CA THR A 189 -18.89 82.80 35.01
C THR A 189 -19.24 83.98 34.11
N ILE A 190 -19.33 83.77 32.79
CA ILE A 190 -19.72 84.80 31.82
C ILE A 190 -21.17 85.24 32.06
N ALA A 191 -22.07 84.30 32.37
CA ALA A 191 -23.47 84.59 32.68
C ALA A 191 -23.58 85.47 33.94
N ASP A 192 -22.87 85.11 35.02
CA ASP A 192 -22.82 85.91 36.26
C ASP A 192 -22.24 87.31 35.99
N GLN A 193 -21.11 87.41 35.28
CA GLN A 193 -20.52 88.69 34.89
C GLN A 193 -21.51 89.55 34.10
N THR A 194 -22.23 88.96 33.14
CA THR A 194 -23.22 89.67 32.32
C THR A 194 -24.40 90.15 33.16
N ALA A 195 -24.89 89.34 34.10
CA ALA A 195 -25.95 89.72 35.04
C ALA A 195 -25.52 90.91 35.91
N ARG A 196 -24.31 90.85 36.47
CA ARG A 196 -23.72 91.94 37.27
C ARG A 196 -23.58 93.23 36.46
N ILE A 197 -23.10 93.15 35.22
CA ILE A 197 -23.00 94.30 34.30
C ILE A 197 -24.39 94.90 34.01
N SER A 198 -25.41 94.06 33.83
CA SER A 198 -26.79 94.51 33.59
C SER A 198 -27.35 95.28 34.78
N ASP A 199 -27.14 94.77 36.00
CA ASP A 199 -27.58 95.44 37.23
C ASP A 199 -26.81 96.75 37.47
N ASP A 200 -25.49 96.75 37.30
CA ASP A 200 -24.68 97.97 37.38
C ASP A 200 -25.11 99.02 36.34
N SER A 201 -25.46 98.59 35.14
CA SER A 201 -25.99 99.46 34.08
C SER A 201 -27.34 100.06 34.46
N ARG A 202 -28.26 99.26 35.02
CA ARG A 202 -29.55 99.75 35.55
C ARG A 202 -29.34 100.76 36.67
N HIS A 203 -28.46 100.45 37.61
CA HIS A 203 -28.19 101.32 38.74
C HIS A 203 -27.54 102.64 38.30
N SER A 204 -26.62 102.60 37.32
CA SER A 204 -26.05 103.80 36.69
C SER A 204 -27.10 104.61 35.91
N ALA A 205 -28.00 103.96 35.18
CA ALA A 205 -29.10 104.62 34.49
C ALA A 205 -30.05 105.35 35.47
N GLN A 206 -30.41 104.69 36.59
CA GLN A 206 -31.21 105.33 37.67
C GLN A 206 -30.48 106.51 38.31
N LYS A 207 -29.19 106.39 38.63
CA LYS A 207 -28.37 107.51 39.14
C LYS A 207 -28.33 108.67 38.15
N THR A 208 -28.21 108.39 36.86
CA THR A 208 -28.20 109.42 35.82
C THR A 208 -29.57 110.08 35.65
N ALA A 209 -30.66 109.31 35.69
CA ALA A 209 -32.03 109.82 35.63
C ALA A 209 -32.40 110.70 36.84
N THR A 210 -32.01 110.29 38.04
CA THR A 210 -32.19 111.08 39.27
C THR A 210 -31.35 112.35 39.27
N ALA A 211 -30.09 112.27 38.81
CA ALA A 211 -29.25 113.46 38.63
C ALA A 211 -29.86 114.44 37.60
N TRP A 212 -30.40 113.92 36.50
CA TRP A 212 -31.02 114.72 35.44
C TRP A 212 -32.32 115.40 35.89
N THR A 213 -33.20 114.68 36.58
CA THR A 213 -34.42 115.26 37.16
C THR A 213 -34.10 116.32 38.21
N ARG A 214 -33.08 116.10 39.05
CA ARG A 214 -32.59 117.10 40.01
C ARG A 214 -32.07 118.35 39.30
N TRP A 215 -31.29 118.19 38.23
CA TRP A 215 -30.78 119.31 37.42
C TRP A 215 -31.92 120.09 36.75
N ARG A 216 -32.90 119.41 36.13
CA ARG A 216 -34.10 120.05 35.57
C ARG A 216 -34.91 120.82 36.62
N GLY A 217 -35.08 120.26 37.82
CA GLY A 217 -35.75 120.95 38.92
C GLY A 217 -35.03 122.22 39.35
N CYS A 218 -33.69 122.19 39.43
CA CYS A 218 -32.88 123.39 39.68
C CYS A 218 -32.96 124.42 38.53
N ALA A 219 -33.03 123.97 37.28
CA ALA A 219 -33.19 124.85 36.12
C ALA A 219 -34.59 125.51 36.06
N ALA A 220 -35.65 124.80 36.44
CA ALA A 220 -37.02 125.33 36.46
C ALA A 220 -37.24 126.40 37.55
N ARG A 221 -36.56 126.28 38.71
CA ARG A 221 -36.58 127.31 39.79
C ARG A 221 -35.79 128.58 39.47
N ARG A 222 -35.09 128.62 38.32
CA ARG A 222 -34.22 129.73 37.89
C ARG A 222 -34.83 130.60 36.78
N LYS A 223 -36.06 130.35 36.33
CA LYS A 223 -36.75 131.26 35.41
C LYS A 223 -37.48 132.36 36.21
N PRO A 224 -37.30 133.65 35.87
CA PRO A 224 -37.96 134.78 36.53
C PRO A 224 -39.47 134.82 36.24
#